data_AF-A0A7Y1YZ29-F1
#
_entry.id   AF-A0A7Y1YZ29-F1
#
_cell.length_a   1.000
_cell.length_b   1.000
_cell.length_c   1.000
_cell.angle_alpha   90.00
_cell.angle_beta   90.00
_cell.angle_gamma   90.00
#
_symmetry.space_group_name_H-M   'P 1'
#
loop_
_entity.id
_entity.type
_entity.pdbx_description
1 polymer ?
#
loop_
_entity_poly.entity_id
_entity_poly.type
_entity_poly.pdbx_seq_one_letter_code
_entity_poly.pdbx_strand_id
1 'polypeptide(L)'
;MARQVVIERLSDQLKSISEAAKRLESDYSDDLAAVHPQFRDSATNLVHYVALRQSDISELQEDLATLGLSSLGRAERNVMGSVHAVWTALQKLGGSTAHDLDLEGVSLQLRNPRADAHKRAILGDHPEGRDVNIMVTLPAEAAENLQLVGEMMAAGMDVARINCAHDDATTWRAMIENVRTASAEAEKNCRIIMDLAGPKLRTGQLRPGPRVIHLRPRRDPLGRVIGPRRIRFMPDDVLQRGTKSAVIPVPRECIECAEEGNEFRFKDTRGKKRRLIVVEKDAKGLVLEIWKGAYIATGTKLRLVRHDAGEKLVYRVGELPAIEQPILLRVGDTLILHKDNIPGAPAKEDADGNIVAPAHISCQQPEVFGFVGVGHPISLNDGKIAGIVQSVTDDRLDVEITKAKPIGGRLRGNRGINFPGSDIRLPGLTDFDRHNLKFVIQHADAVGLSFVREPTDILLLQEALLQFPDKQVGIVIKIETKRGFKNLPRLLLTAMRSYPAAVMIARGDLAVECGWERLAELQEEILWFCEAAQMPVLWATQVLEQEAKKGQASRAEISDAAMSQRADCVMLNKGPHILAAIRMLDNILRRMQKHHFKKTPRMRELSFSKDSN
;
A
#
# COMPACT_ATOMS: atom_id res chain seq x y z
N MET A 1 1.11 23.62 53.33
CA MET A 1 2.50 23.30 52.94
C MET A 1 2.57 22.23 51.85
N ALA A 2 2.03 21.01 52.03
CA ALA A 2 2.14 19.95 51.02
C ALA A 2 1.64 20.33 49.60
N ARG A 3 0.50 21.03 49.49
CA ARG A 3 -0.05 21.47 48.20
C ARG A 3 0.84 22.50 47.49
N GLN A 4 1.46 23.41 48.23
CA GLN A 4 2.34 24.44 47.68
C GLN A 4 3.62 23.82 47.12
N VAL A 5 4.20 22.85 47.85
CA VAL A 5 5.38 22.09 47.41
C VAL A 5 5.11 21.33 46.12
N VAL A 6 3.93 20.70 45.99
CA VAL A 6 3.53 20.02 44.75
C VAL A 6 3.40 21.01 43.59
N ILE A 7 2.76 22.15 43.80
CA ILE A 7 2.60 23.20 42.78
C ILE A 7 3.95 23.74 42.30
N GLU A 8 4.89 23.99 43.22
CA GLU A 8 6.24 24.45 42.89
C GLU A 8 7.01 23.40 42.08
N ARG A 9 7.01 22.13 42.51
CA ARG A 9 7.63 21.01 41.78
C ARG A 9 7.11 20.90 40.35
N LEU A 10 5.78 20.87 40.18
CA LEU A 10 5.15 20.76 38.86
C LEU A 10 5.42 21.98 38.00
N SER A 11 5.47 23.17 38.60
CA SER A 11 5.80 24.41 37.90
C SER A 11 7.21 24.38 37.34
N ASP A 12 8.17 23.89 38.12
CA ASP A 12 9.56 23.78 37.69
C ASP A 12 9.76 22.70 36.61
N GLN A 13 9.03 21.59 36.69
CA GLN A 13 9.00 20.60 35.60
C GLN A 13 8.46 21.19 34.29
N LEU A 14 7.36 21.95 34.34
CA LEU A 14 6.80 22.63 33.16
C LEU A 14 7.74 23.70 32.59
N LYS A 15 8.44 24.45 33.45
CA LYS A 15 9.49 25.40 33.03
C LYS A 15 10.64 24.67 32.34
N SER A 16 11.12 23.57 32.91
CA SER A 16 12.18 22.74 32.32
C SER A 16 11.82 22.25 30.92
N ILE A 17 10.56 21.82 30.71
CA ILE A 17 10.06 21.44 29.37
C ILE A 17 10.10 22.63 28.40
N SER A 18 9.62 23.80 28.83
CA SER A 18 9.62 25.03 28.03
C SER A 18 11.04 25.47 27.64
N GLU A 19 11.99 25.40 28.58
CA GLU A 19 13.39 25.72 28.35
C GLU A 19 14.09 24.70 27.44
N ALA A 20 13.78 23.41 27.58
CA ALA A 20 14.25 22.37 26.67
C ALA A 20 13.74 22.61 25.24
N ALA A 21 12.47 22.97 25.07
CA ALA A 21 11.88 23.28 23.78
C ALA A 21 12.55 24.49 23.11
N LYS A 22 12.80 25.57 23.85
CA LYS A 22 13.50 26.77 23.33
C LYS A 22 14.96 26.49 22.98
N ARG A 23 15.67 25.68 23.78
CA ARG A 23 17.04 25.25 23.46
C ARG A 23 17.06 24.46 22.16
N LEU A 24 16.18 23.48 22.02
CA LEU A 24 16.12 22.66 20.81
C LEU A 24 15.69 23.48 19.58
N GLU A 25 14.81 24.47 19.74
CA GLU A 25 14.50 25.43 18.67
C GLU A 25 15.75 26.20 18.20
N SER A 26 16.60 26.64 19.14
CA SER A 26 17.88 27.27 18.81
C SER A 26 18.85 26.30 18.12
N ASP A 27 18.90 25.03 18.56
CA ASP A 27 19.77 24.01 17.96
C ASP A 27 19.36 23.67 16.51
N TYR A 28 18.08 23.83 16.18
CA TYR A 28 17.50 23.57 14.86
C TYR A 28 17.31 24.85 14.03
N SER A 29 17.92 25.98 14.41
CA SER A 29 17.69 27.29 13.74
C SER A 29 17.90 27.24 12.23
N ASP A 30 18.95 26.55 11.77
CA ASP A 30 19.29 26.44 10.35
C ASP A 30 18.28 25.60 9.58
N ASP A 31 17.82 24.49 10.18
CA ASP A 31 16.77 23.66 9.60
C ASP A 31 15.43 24.41 9.52
N LEU A 32 15.07 25.15 10.58
CA LEU A 32 13.85 25.97 10.61
C LEU A 32 13.91 27.12 9.60
N ALA A 33 15.09 27.71 9.38
CA ALA A 33 15.28 28.75 8.37
C ALA A 33 15.12 28.21 6.93
N ALA A 34 15.50 26.94 6.70
CA ALA A 34 15.39 26.28 5.40
C ALA A 34 13.95 25.83 5.06
N VAL A 35 13.05 25.76 6.04
CA VAL A 35 11.65 25.35 5.85
C VAL A 35 10.86 26.41 5.07
N HIS A 36 9.95 25.95 4.21
CA HIS A 36 9.06 26.81 3.45
C HIS A 36 8.22 27.71 4.39
N PRO A 37 8.00 29.01 4.08
CA PRO A 37 7.30 29.94 4.97
C PRO A 37 5.97 29.45 5.53
N GLN A 38 5.18 28.72 4.74
CA GLN A 38 3.89 28.15 5.17
C GLN A 38 4.01 27.11 6.29
N PHE A 39 5.17 26.47 6.44
CA PHE A 39 5.43 25.43 7.44
C PHE A 39 6.23 25.93 8.66
N ARG A 40 6.69 27.19 8.71
CA ARG A 40 7.61 27.66 9.78
C ARG A 40 7.11 27.37 11.18
N ASP A 41 5.91 27.83 11.52
CA ASP A 41 5.33 27.60 12.84
C ASP A 41 5.07 26.12 13.13
N SER A 42 4.73 25.35 12.09
CA SER A 42 4.52 23.90 12.21
C SER A 42 5.83 23.15 12.45
N ALA A 43 6.91 23.57 11.83
CA ALA A 43 8.26 23.06 12.03
C ALA A 43 8.77 23.39 13.43
N THR A 44 8.57 24.64 13.89
CA THR A 44 8.91 25.04 15.26
C THR A 44 8.14 24.21 16.28
N ASN A 45 6.83 24.03 16.11
CA ASN A 45 6.04 23.19 17.01
C ASN A 45 6.44 21.70 16.97
N LEU A 46 6.87 21.17 15.81
CA LEU A 46 7.45 19.83 15.71
C LEU A 46 8.72 19.72 16.57
N VAL A 47 9.61 20.71 16.52
CA VAL A 47 10.83 20.74 17.36
C VAL A 47 10.46 20.79 18.84
N HIS A 48 9.50 21.62 19.23
CA HIS A 48 9.00 21.64 20.60
C HIS A 48 8.42 20.29 21.04
N TYR A 49 7.72 19.58 20.14
CA TYR A 49 7.20 18.25 20.42
C TYR A 49 8.30 17.20 20.59
N VAL A 50 9.38 17.28 19.78
CA VAL A 50 10.56 16.45 19.99
C VAL A 50 11.13 16.67 21.40
N ALA A 51 11.30 17.93 21.82
CA ALA A 51 11.79 18.25 23.16
C ALA A 51 10.88 17.69 24.27
N LEU A 52 9.56 17.81 24.13
CA LEU A 52 8.59 17.23 25.07
C LEU A 52 8.73 15.70 25.17
N ARG A 53 8.98 15.02 24.05
CA ARG A 53 9.07 13.55 23.98
C ARG A 53 10.45 12.98 24.30
N GLN A 54 11.47 13.82 24.49
CA GLN A 54 12.80 13.40 24.94
C GLN A 54 12.85 13.08 26.44
N SER A 55 11.83 13.47 27.21
CA SER A 55 11.71 13.19 28.64
C SER A 55 10.49 12.30 28.91
N ASP A 56 10.60 11.39 29.88
CA ASP A 56 9.42 10.71 30.41
C ASP A 56 8.64 11.69 31.30
N ILE A 57 7.41 11.98 30.90
CA ILE A 57 6.53 12.91 31.61
C ILE A 57 5.40 12.19 32.34
N SER A 58 5.35 10.86 32.38
CA SER A 58 4.20 10.11 32.91
C SER A 58 3.85 10.49 34.34
N GLU A 59 4.84 10.68 35.24
CA GLU A 59 4.58 11.16 36.61
C GLU A 59 3.96 12.57 36.62
N LEU A 60 4.51 13.49 35.82
CA LEU A 60 3.96 14.84 35.64
C LEU A 60 2.50 14.78 35.16
N GLN A 61 2.17 13.86 34.25
CA GLN A 61 0.81 13.71 33.73
C GLN A 61 -0.18 13.27 34.81
N GLU A 62 0.20 12.30 35.65
CA GLU A 62 -0.62 11.80 36.75
C GLU A 62 -0.85 12.88 37.81
N ASP A 63 0.21 13.62 38.16
CA ASP A 63 0.13 14.71 39.14
C ASP A 63 -0.76 15.86 38.64
N LEU A 64 -0.61 16.28 37.38
CA LEU A 64 -1.45 17.30 36.76
C LEU A 64 -2.92 16.87 36.74
N ALA A 65 -3.20 15.61 36.37
CA ALA A 65 -4.55 15.07 36.34
C ALA A 65 -5.18 15.03 37.75
N THR A 66 -4.39 14.72 38.78
CA THR A 66 -4.82 14.73 40.19
C THR A 66 -5.24 16.13 40.65
N LEU A 67 -4.66 17.18 40.08
CA LEU A 67 -5.05 18.57 40.29
C LEU A 67 -6.21 19.05 39.40
N GLY A 68 -6.78 18.16 38.56
CA GLY A 68 -7.83 18.50 37.60
C GLY A 68 -7.33 19.31 36.39
N LEU A 69 -6.02 19.38 36.18
CA LEU A 69 -5.41 20.05 35.04
C LEU A 69 -5.28 19.11 33.84
N SER A 70 -5.05 19.68 32.65
CA SER A 70 -4.71 18.90 31.47
C SER A 70 -3.40 18.15 31.69
N SER A 71 -3.40 16.84 31.43
CA SER A 71 -2.22 15.98 31.51
C SER A 71 -1.24 16.16 30.34
N LEU A 72 -1.40 17.19 29.50
CA LEU A 72 -0.62 17.41 28.28
C LEU A 72 -0.71 16.26 27.24
N GLY A 73 -1.56 15.24 27.44
CA GLY A 73 -1.70 14.10 26.52
C GLY A 73 -2.26 14.44 25.12
N ARG A 74 -2.55 15.72 24.86
CA ARG A 74 -3.00 16.26 23.57
C ARG A 74 -2.20 17.51 23.14
N ALA A 75 -1.00 17.68 23.68
CA ALA A 75 -0.16 18.85 23.47
C ALA A 75 0.45 18.93 22.06
N GLU A 76 0.39 17.86 21.25
CA GLU A 76 1.00 17.79 19.91
C GLU A 76 0.71 19.03 19.08
N ARG A 77 -0.54 19.49 19.06
CA ARG A 77 -1.01 20.55 18.16
C ARG A 77 -0.35 21.91 18.40
N ASN A 78 0.03 22.17 19.65
CA ASN A 78 0.61 23.41 20.12
C ASN A 78 1.26 23.15 21.49
N VAL A 79 2.51 22.72 21.48
CA VAL A 79 3.22 22.26 22.67
C VAL A 79 3.44 23.40 23.64
N MET A 80 4.04 24.50 23.18
CA MET A 80 4.33 25.66 24.02
C MET A 80 3.05 26.31 24.54
N GLY A 81 2.01 26.41 23.71
CA GLY A 81 0.70 26.88 24.14
C GLY A 81 0.08 26.00 25.23
N SER A 82 0.20 24.67 25.10
CA SER A 82 -0.34 23.72 26.09
C SER A 82 0.41 23.80 27.41
N VAL A 83 1.74 23.81 27.36
CA VAL A 83 2.61 23.94 28.55
C VAL A 83 2.34 25.26 29.25
N HIS A 84 2.26 26.36 28.50
CA HIS A 84 1.97 27.68 29.07
C HIS A 84 0.57 27.74 29.72
N ALA A 85 -0.46 27.23 29.05
CA ALA A 85 -1.82 27.22 29.60
C ALA A 85 -1.92 26.41 30.90
N VAL A 86 -1.29 25.23 30.95
CA VAL A 86 -1.26 24.40 32.17
C VAL A 86 -0.44 25.08 33.27
N TRP A 87 0.70 25.65 32.94
CA TRP A 87 1.54 26.39 33.89
C TRP A 87 0.79 27.57 34.50
N THR A 88 0.10 28.37 33.69
CA THR A 88 -0.69 29.52 34.18
C THR A 88 -1.86 29.07 35.06
N ALA A 89 -2.56 27.99 34.68
CA ALA A 89 -3.63 27.42 35.51
C ALA A 89 -3.09 26.89 36.86
N LEU A 90 -1.92 26.25 36.84
CA LEU A 90 -1.24 25.76 38.04
C LEU A 90 -0.83 26.91 38.98
N GLN A 91 -0.31 28.01 38.43
CA GLN A 91 0.03 29.20 39.21
C GLN A 91 -1.21 29.86 39.86
N LYS A 92 -2.33 29.94 39.13
CA LYS A 92 -3.60 30.44 39.68
C LYS A 92 -4.14 29.53 40.80
N LEU A 93 -3.99 28.21 40.67
CA LEU A 93 -4.33 27.25 41.74
C LEU A 93 -3.44 27.42 42.99
N GLY A 94 -2.22 27.92 42.84
CA GLY A 94 -1.30 28.27 43.92
C GLY A 94 -1.57 29.63 44.58
N GLY A 95 -2.60 30.36 44.14
CA GLY A 95 -2.96 31.67 44.68
C GLY A 95 -2.15 32.84 44.10
N SER A 96 -1.36 32.63 43.04
CA SER A 96 -0.68 33.73 42.36
C SER A 96 -1.67 34.57 41.55
N THR A 97 -1.66 35.88 41.78
CA THR A 97 -2.43 36.88 41.01
C THR A 97 -1.60 37.54 39.92
N ALA A 98 -0.31 37.21 39.79
CA ALA A 98 0.64 37.89 38.92
C ALA A 98 0.67 37.37 37.48
N HIS A 99 -0.07 36.30 37.19
CA HIS A 99 -0.04 35.62 35.89
C HIS A 99 -1.44 35.59 35.31
N ASP A 100 -1.85 36.67 34.64
CA ASP A 100 -3.00 36.59 33.77
C ASP A 100 -2.68 35.74 32.55
N LEU A 101 -3.70 35.01 32.09
CA LEU A 101 -3.61 34.20 30.89
C LEU A 101 -3.48 35.15 29.71
N ASP A 102 -2.27 35.37 29.23
CA ASP A 102 -2.07 35.91 27.90
C ASP A 102 -2.44 34.80 26.90
N LEU A 103 -3.71 34.80 26.50
CA LEU A 103 -4.25 33.90 25.48
C LEU A 103 -3.96 34.41 24.07
N GLU A 104 -3.35 35.59 23.90
CA GLU A 104 -3.02 36.11 22.58
C GLU A 104 -1.94 35.21 21.95
N GLY A 105 -2.32 34.48 20.90
CA GLY A 105 -1.44 33.55 20.19
C GLY A 105 -1.51 32.09 20.63
N VAL A 106 -2.16 31.75 21.76
CA VAL A 106 -2.32 30.36 22.22
C VAL A 106 -3.64 29.76 21.73
N SER A 107 -3.68 29.35 20.46
CA SER A 107 -4.81 28.56 19.95
C SER A 107 -4.67 27.09 20.33
N LEU A 108 -5.46 26.64 21.31
CA LEU A 108 -5.63 25.24 21.71
C LEU A 108 -6.88 24.59 21.08
N GLN A 109 -7.41 25.20 20.02
CA GLN A 109 -8.60 24.71 19.35
C GLN A 109 -8.40 23.30 18.80
N LEU A 110 -9.47 22.50 18.82
CA LEU A 110 -9.40 21.14 18.29
C LEU A 110 -9.11 21.14 16.79
N ARG A 111 -9.77 22.02 16.04
CA ARG A 111 -9.51 22.24 14.62
C ARG A 111 -8.46 23.34 14.48
N ASN A 112 -7.36 23.04 13.79
CA ASN A 112 -6.29 23.99 13.54
C ASN A 112 -6.40 24.47 12.08
N PRO A 113 -6.68 25.77 11.83
CA PRO A 113 -6.83 26.30 10.47
C PRO A 113 -5.60 26.06 9.57
N ARG A 114 -4.39 26.04 10.15
CA ARG A 114 -3.15 25.79 9.41
C ARG A 114 -3.05 24.33 8.97
N ALA A 115 -3.35 23.39 9.87
CA ALA A 115 -3.40 21.98 9.52
C ALA A 115 -4.46 21.69 8.44
N ASP A 116 -5.62 22.35 8.52
CA ASP A 116 -6.67 22.25 7.50
C ASP A 116 -6.22 22.83 6.15
N ALA A 117 -5.45 23.93 6.16
CA ALA A 117 -4.87 24.52 4.94
C ALA A 117 -3.83 23.60 4.29
N HIS A 118 -2.91 23.02 5.08
CA HIS A 118 -1.91 22.07 4.59
C HIS A 118 -2.57 20.84 3.97
N LYS A 119 -3.61 20.34 4.63
CA LYS A 119 -4.43 19.23 4.12
C LYS A 119 -5.06 19.56 2.78
N ARG A 120 -5.75 20.69 2.66
CA ARG A 120 -6.43 21.08 1.41
C ARG A 120 -5.46 21.29 0.26
N ALA A 121 -4.28 21.81 0.55
CA ALA A 121 -3.26 22.06 -0.46
C ALA A 121 -2.80 20.77 -1.18
N ILE A 122 -2.75 19.62 -0.49
CA ILE A 122 -2.27 18.35 -1.08
C ILE A 122 -3.35 17.31 -1.35
N LEU A 123 -4.40 17.24 -0.52
CA LEU A 123 -5.49 16.25 -0.65
C LEU A 123 -6.76 16.81 -1.28
N GLY A 124 -6.86 18.13 -1.46
CA GLY A 124 -8.09 18.78 -1.89
C GLY A 124 -9.08 19.03 -0.75
N ASP A 125 -10.28 19.48 -1.08
CA ASP A 125 -11.29 19.89 -0.11
C ASP A 125 -11.82 18.74 0.75
N HIS A 126 -12.49 19.11 1.85
CA HIS A 126 -13.15 18.14 2.72
C HIS A 126 -14.39 17.58 2.02
N PRO A 127 -14.53 16.25 1.95
CA PRO A 127 -15.75 15.63 1.44
C PRO A 127 -16.94 15.95 2.35
N GLU A 128 -18.11 16.13 1.77
CA GLU A 128 -19.31 16.39 2.57
C GLU A 128 -19.54 15.24 3.56
N GLY A 129 -19.70 15.56 4.85
CA GLY A 129 -20.06 14.59 5.90
C GLY A 129 -18.91 13.75 6.50
N ARG A 130 -17.65 13.93 6.06
CA ARG A 130 -16.46 13.37 6.72
C ARG A 130 -15.26 14.28 6.58
N ASP A 131 -14.40 14.37 7.59
CA ASP A 131 -13.19 15.19 7.48
C ASP A 131 -12.11 14.48 6.66
N VAL A 132 -12.03 13.15 6.72
CA VAL A 132 -10.95 12.30 6.20
C VAL A 132 -11.17 12.00 4.72
N ASN A 133 -10.15 12.15 3.85
CA ASN A 133 -10.23 11.83 2.42
C ASN A 133 -10.01 10.33 2.15
N ILE A 134 -10.55 9.79 1.06
CA ILE A 134 -10.32 8.42 0.61
C ILE A 134 -9.45 8.45 -0.64
N MET A 135 -8.27 7.85 -0.53
CA MET A 135 -7.37 7.59 -1.64
C MET A 135 -7.61 6.19 -2.19
N VAL A 136 -7.67 6.03 -3.51
CA VAL A 136 -7.84 4.73 -4.16
C VAL A 136 -6.73 4.50 -5.16
N THR A 137 -6.06 3.36 -5.04
CA THR A 137 -5.11 2.91 -6.07
C THR A 137 -5.87 2.51 -7.33
N LEU A 138 -5.58 3.16 -8.44
CA LEU A 138 -6.26 2.87 -9.69
C LEU A 138 -5.84 1.50 -10.26
N PRO A 139 -6.81 0.67 -10.69
CA PRO A 139 -6.55 -0.53 -11.46
C PRO A 139 -6.19 -0.19 -12.91
N ALA A 140 -5.50 -1.08 -13.62
CA ALA A 140 -5.08 -0.84 -15.01
C ALA A 140 -6.29 -0.58 -15.92
N GLU A 141 -7.41 -1.23 -15.60
CA GLU A 141 -8.72 -1.07 -16.23
C GLU A 141 -9.22 0.38 -16.20
N ALA A 142 -8.79 1.21 -15.25
CA ALA A 142 -9.16 2.63 -15.18
C ALA A 142 -8.55 3.47 -16.31
N ALA A 143 -7.51 2.98 -17.00
CA ALA A 143 -6.96 3.63 -18.19
C ALA A 143 -7.93 3.58 -19.39
N GLU A 144 -8.77 2.55 -19.46
CA GLU A 144 -9.64 2.29 -20.62
C GLU A 144 -11.13 2.46 -20.29
N ASN A 145 -11.46 2.78 -19.04
CA ASN A 145 -12.83 2.82 -18.56
C ASN A 145 -13.09 4.09 -17.74
N LEU A 146 -13.49 5.16 -18.42
CA LEU A 146 -13.91 6.43 -17.81
C LEU A 146 -15.07 6.23 -16.82
N GLN A 147 -16.06 5.40 -17.18
CA GLN A 147 -17.22 5.13 -16.34
C GLN A 147 -16.81 4.55 -14.99
N LEU A 148 -15.85 3.62 -14.96
CA LEU A 148 -15.34 3.04 -13.71
C LEU A 148 -14.74 4.12 -12.80
N VAL A 149 -14.00 5.08 -13.37
CA VAL A 149 -13.42 6.20 -12.60
C VAL A 149 -14.53 7.09 -12.02
N GLY A 150 -15.54 7.43 -12.82
CA GLY A 150 -16.73 8.15 -12.35
C GLY A 150 -17.47 7.41 -11.23
N GLU A 151 -17.63 6.09 -11.34
CA GLU A 151 -18.23 5.25 -10.30
C GLU A 151 -17.41 5.22 -9.00
N MET A 152 -16.06 5.22 -9.09
CA MET A 152 -15.19 5.33 -7.91
C MET A 152 -15.35 6.68 -7.21
N MET A 153 -15.40 7.79 -7.96
CA MET A 153 -15.64 9.12 -7.42
C MET A 153 -17.02 9.24 -6.77
N ALA A 154 -18.05 8.74 -7.44
CA ALA A 154 -19.41 8.71 -6.89
C ALA A 154 -19.51 7.85 -5.62
N ALA A 155 -18.73 6.77 -5.54
CA ALA A 155 -18.64 5.93 -4.34
C ALA A 155 -17.94 6.61 -3.15
N GLY A 156 -17.15 7.67 -3.39
CA GLY A 156 -16.45 8.44 -2.35
C GLY A 156 -14.93 8.54 -2.53
N MET A 157 -14.35 8.20 -3.68
CA MET A 157 -12.93 8.46 -3.96
C MET A 157 -12.69 9.97 -4.08
N ASP A 158 -11.72 10.49 -3.32
CA ASP A 158 -11.31 11.91 -3.38
C ASP A 158 -9.90 12.06 -3.96
N VAL A 159 -9.06 11.04 -3.83
CA VAL A 159 -7.68 11.05 -4.33
C VAL A 159 -7.41 9.80 -5.16
N ALA A 160 -7.03 9.97 -6.41
CA ALA A 160 -6.59 8.91 -7.29
C ALA A 160 -5.09 8.65 -7.10
N ARG A 161 -4.74 7.42 -6.73
CA ARG A 161 -3.34 6.98 -6.62
C ARG A 161 -2.94 6.18 -7.84
N ILE A 162 -1.85 6.58 -8.50
CA ILE A 162 -1.19 5.82 -9.56
C ILE A 162 0.12 5.27 -9.01
N ASN A 163 0.30 3.95 -9.07
CA ASN A 163 1.49 3.29 -8.56
C ASN A 163 2.48 3.03 -9.72
N CYS A 164 3.54 3.83 -9.81
CA CYS A 164 4.48 3.77 -10.93
C CYS A 164 5.38 2.52 -10.90
N ALA A 165 5.35 1.70 -9.84
CA ALA A 165 6.01 0.39 -9.84
C ALA A 165 5.34 -0.63 -10.79
N HIS A 166 4.21 -0.27 -11.39
CA HIS A 166 3.43 -1.06 -12.32
C HIS A 166 3.00 -0.21 -13.50
N ASP A 167 2.69 -0.87 -14.62
CA ASP A 167 2.23 -0.22 -15.86
C ASP A 167 3.28 0.75 -16.43
N ASP A 168 2.89 1.61 -17.36
CA ASP A 168 3.80 2.52 -18.08
C ASP A 168 3.21 3.93 -18.26
N ALA A 169 4.02 4.87 -18.75
CA ALA A 169 3.62 6.26 -18.95
C ALA A 169 2.40 6.42 -19.88
N THR A 170 2.19 5.52 -20.84
CA THR A 170 1.02 5.54 -21.71
C THR A 170 -0.24 5.22 -20.91
N THR A 171 -0.18 4.15 -20.11
CA THR A 171 -1.28 3.71 -19.25
C THR A 171 -1.58 4.75 -18.17
N TRP A 172 -0.56 5.30 -17.52
CA TRP A 172 -0.71 6.35 -16.51
C TRP A 172 -1.36 7.61 -17.10
N ARG A 173 -0.95 8.04 -18.31
CA ARG A 173 -1.55 9.20 -18.98
C ARG A 173 -3.04 9.00 -19.22
N ALA A 174 -3.44 7.82 -19.71
CA ALA A 174 -4.85 7.51 -19.92
C ALA A 174 -5.65 7.48 -18.61
N MET A 175 -5.08 6.96 -17.51
CA MET A 175 -5.70 7.06 -16.18
C MET A 175 -5.89 8.52 -15.75
N ILE A 176 -4.87 9.36 -15.93
CA ILE A 176 -4.89 10.79 -15.58
C ILE A 176 -5.98 11.52 -16.37
N GLU A 177 -6.06 11.29 -17.68
CA GLU A 177 -7.08 11.87 -18.55
C GLU A 177 -8.48 11.47 -18.09
N ASN A 178 -8.71 10.19 -17.79
CA ASN A 178 -10.01 9.72 -17.29
C ASN A 178 -10.36 10.33 -15.93
N VAL A 179 -9.40 10.45 -14.99
CA VAL A 179 -9.64 11.11 -13.69
C VAL A 179 -10.00 12.58 -13.88
N ARG A 180 -9.28 13.30 -14.73
CA ARG A 180 -9.56 14.73 -15.00
C ARG A 180 -10.92 14.93 -15.68
N THR A 181 -11.26 14.09 -16.66
CA THR A 181 -12.56 14.13 -17.33
C THR A 181 -13.70 13.82 -16.35
N ALA A 182 -13.61 12.73 -15.59
CA ALA A 182 -14.62 12.38 -14.59
C ALA A 182 -14.77 13.45 -13.49
N SER A 183 -13.65 14.09 -13.10
CA SER A 183 -13.66 15.20 -12.14
C SER A 183 -14.40 16.42 -12.66
N ALA A 184 -14.18 16.78 -13.93
CA ALA A 184 -14.87 17.87 -14.59
C ALA A 184 -16.38 17.57 -14.74
N GLU A 185 -16.75 16.37 -15.18
CA GLU A 185 -18.15 15.94 -15.33
C GLU A 185 -18.91 15.91 -13.99
N ALA A 186 -18.22 15.57 -12.90
CA ALA A 186 -18.83 15.49 -11.57
C ALA A 186 -18.77 16.80 -10.77
N GLU A 187 -18.15 17.85 -11.31
CA GLU A 187 -17.83 19.10 -10.60
C GLU A 187 -17.15 18.85 -9.24
N LYS A 188 -16.26 17.86 -9.20
CA LYS A 188 -15.54 17.42 -8.00
C LYS A 188 -14.04 17.40 -8.25
N ASN A 189 -13.28 18.03 -7.38
CA ASN A 189 -11.82 17.99 -7.45
C ASN A 189 -11.29 16.65 -6.93
N CYS A 190 -10.80 15.79 -7.83
CA CYS A 190 -10.04 14.59 -7.45
C CYS A 190 -8.54 14.82 -7.69
N ARG A 191 -7.75 14.77 -6.61
CA ARG A 191 -6.29 14.92 -6.69
C ARG A 191 -5.64 13.63 -7.21
N ILE A 192 -4.56 13.76 -7.97
CA ILE A 192 -3.77 12.65 -8.51
C ILE A 192 -2.42 12.60 -7.79
N ILE A 193 -2.19 11.53 -7.03
CA ILE A 193 -0.91 11.25 -6.37
C ILE A 193 -0.21 10.09 -7.08
N MET A 194 0.98 10.35 -7.60
CA MET A 194 1.77 9.36 -8.33
C MET A 194 2.91 8.87 -7.44
N ASP A 195 2.85 7.60 -7.04
CA ASP A 195 3.88 6.97 -6.21
C ASP A 195 5.03 6.46 -7.06
N LEU A 196 6.25 6.94 -6.81
CA LEU A 196 7.47 6.40 -7.37
C LEU A 196 7.71 4.98 -6.86
N ALA A 197 8.39 4.16 -7.68
CA ALA A 197 8.61 2.76 -7.35
C ALA A 197 9.58 2.61 -6.16
N GLY A 198 10.62 3.45 -6.15
CA GLY A 198 11.69 3.38 -5.16
C GLY A 198 12.49 2.08 -5.22
N PRO A 199 13.47 1.92 -4.32
CA PRO A 199 14.39 0.78 -4.30
C PRO A 199 13.78 -0.51 -3.73
N LYS A 200 12.53 -0.84 -4.09
CA LYS A 200 11.85 -2.04 -3.58
C LYS A 200 12.50 -3.31 -4.14
N LEU A 201 13.07 -4.11 -3.25
CA LEU A 201 13.68 -5.38 -3.63
C LEU A 201 12.62 -6.39 -4.08
N ARG A 202 12.88 -7.07 -5.20
CA ARG A 202 11.97 -8.08 -5.74
C ARG A 202 12.71 -9.33 -6.19
N THR A 203 12.02 -10.47 -6.11
CA THR A 203 12.47 -11.69 -6.77
C THR A 203 12.39 -11.53 -8.28
N GLY A 204 13.32 -12.14 -9.00
CA GLY A 204 13.28 -12.22 -10.45
C GLY A 204 12.14 -13.08 -10.98
N GLN A 205 12.20 -13.36 -12.28
CA GLN A 205 11.21 -14.18 -12.96
C GLN A 205 11.42 -15.67 -12.62
N LEU A 206 10.34 -16.44 -12.67
CA LEU A 206 10.41 -17.90 -12.60
C LEU A 206 10.61 -18.49 -13.98
N ARG A 207 11.20 -19.69 -14.06
CA ARG A 207 11.20 -20.47 -15.29
C ARG A 207 9.76 -20.65 -15.78
N PRO A 208 9.46 -20.38 -17.07
CA PRO A 208 8.14 -20.63 -17.63
C PRO A 208 7.77 -22.09 -17.43
N GLY A 209 6.63 -22.34 -16.78
CA GLY A 209 6.12 -23.69 -16.66
C GLY A 209 5.45 -24.18 -17.95
N PRO A 210 4.84 -25.37 -17.93
CA PRO A 210 4.20 -25.93 -19.11
C PRO A 210 3.03 -25.05 -19.56
N ARG A 211 2.93 -24.86 -20.88
CA ARG A 211 1.82 -24.14 -21.54
C ARG A 211 0.64 -25.08 -21.75
N VAL A 212 -0.09 -25.33 -20.67
CA VAL A 212 -1.20 -26.28 -20.59
C VAL A 212 -2.40 -25.66 -19.88
N ILE A 213 -3.62 -25.98 -20.31
CA ILE A 213 -4.85 -25.62 -19.63
C ILE A 213 -5.58 -26.88 -19.15
N HIS A 214 -6.03 -26.88 -17.89
CA HIS A 214 -6.81 -27.97 -17.31
C HIS A 214 -8.31 -27.62 -17.34
N LEU A 215 -9.04 -28.31 -18.20
CA LEU A 215 -10.49 -28.21 -18.29
C LEU A 215 -11.14 -29.11 -17.24
N ARG A 216 -11.82 -28.50 -16.26
CA ARG A 216 -12.52 -29.21 -15.17
C ARG A 216 -14.04 -29.03 -15.31
N PRO A 217 -14.79 -30.09 -15.70
CA PRO A 217 -16.24 -30.13 -15.62
C PRO A 217 -16.73 -29.89 -14.19
N ARG A 218 -17.97 -29.42 -14.04
CA ARG A 218 -18.59 -29.23 -12.73
C ARG A 218 -18.88 -30.59 -12.12
N ARG A 219 -18.47 -30.79 -10.87
CA ARG A 219 -18.66 -32.02 -10.11
C ARG A 219 -19.33 -31.75 -8.78
N ASP A 220 -20.13 -32.69 -8.30
CA ASP A 220 -20.63 -32.71 -6.93
C ASP A 220 -19.50 -33.06 -5.93
N PRO A 221 -19.74 -32.97 -4.61
CA PRO A 221 -18.77 -33.40 -3.60
C PRO A 221 -18.37 -34.88 -3.68
N LEU A 222 -19.19 -35.73 -4.32
CA LEU A 222 -18.89 -37.15 -4.56
C LEU A 222 -18.06 -37.38 -5.84
N GLY A 223 -17.70 -36.31 -6.56
CA GLY A 223 -16.90 -36.37 -7.78
C GLY A 223 -17.68 -36.73 -9.05
N ARG A 224 -19.01 -36.85 -8.99
CA ARG A 224 -19.88 -37.12 -10.14
C ARG A 224 -20.03 -35.84 -10.97
N VAL A 225 -19.99 -35.96 -12.29
CA VAL A 225 -20.11 -34.80 -13.19
C VAL A 225 -21.58 -34.36 -13.22
N ILE A 226 -21.84 -33.12 -12.78
CA ILE A 226 -23.18 -32.51 -12.73
C ILE A 226 -23.39 -31.47 -13.82
N GLY A 227 -22.33 -31.11 -14.56
CA GLY A 227 -22.44 -30.21 -15.69
C GLY A 227 -21.12 -30.05 -16.46
N PRO A 228 -21.20 -29.60 -17.72
CA PRO A 228 -20.04 -29.43 -18.56
C PRO A 228 -19.20 -28.24 -18.11
N ARG A 229 -17.93 -28.23 -18.53
CA ARG A 229 -17.13 -27.00 -18.55
C ARG A 229 -17.33 -26.34 -19.90
N ARG A 230 -17.83 -25.10 -19.89
CA ARG A 230 -17.81 -24.23 -21.07
C ARG A 230 -16.43 -23.61 -21.26
N ILE A 231 -15.97 -23.62 -22.50
CA ILE A 231 -14.72 -23.01 -22.95
C ILE A 231 -15.00 -22.19 -24.22
N ARG A 232 -14.09 -21.32 -24.59
CA ARG A 232 -14.19 -20.53 -25.82
C ARG A 232 -13.00 -20.76 -26.72
N PHE A 233 -13.25 -21.09 -27.98
CA PHE A 233 -12.23 -21.00 -29.02
C PHE A 233 -12.26 -19.61 -29.64
N MET A 234 -11.09 -19.00 -29.76
CA MET A 234 -10.93 -17.67 -30.35
C MET A 234 -9.81 -17.70 -31.40
N PRO A 235 -9.85 -16.81 -32.40
CA PRO A 235 -8.74 -16.64 -33.33
C PRO A 235 -7.43 -16.37 -32.57
N ASP A 236 -6.34 -16.97 -33.02
CA ASP A 236 -5.01 -16.82 -32.43
C ASP A 236 -4.33 -15.47 -32.73
N ASP A 237 -4.87 -14.70 -33.67
CA ASP A 237 -4.46 -13.34 -34.04
C ASP A 237 -5.14 -12.24 -33.20
N VAL A 238 -6.10 -12.59 -32.32
CA VAL A 238 -6.80 -11.64 -31.46
C VAL A 238 -6.15 -11.57 -30.08
N LEU A 239 -5.70 -10.38 -29.68
CA LEU A 239 -5.10 -10.12 -28.37
C LEU A 239 -6.10 -10.40 -27.24
N GLN A 240 -5.72 -11.27 -26.30
CA GLN A 240 -6.60 -11.70 -25.21
C GLN A 240 -6.71 -10.65 -24.10
N ARG A 241 -7.95 -10.25 -23.74
CA ARG A 241 -8.23 -9.44 -22.54
C ARG A 241 -9.36 -10.05 -21.71
N GLY A 242 -9.02 -10.50 -20.51
CA GLY A 242 -9.91 -10.63 -19.34
C GLY A 242 -11.27 -11.33 -19.50
N THR A 243 -11.31 -12.63 -19.81
CA THR A 243 -12.58 -13.42 -19.72
C THR A 243 -12.55 -14.48 -18.61
N LYS A 244 -13.66 -14.66 -17.88
CA LYS A 244 -13.83 -15.68 -16.81
C LYS A 244 -13.85 -17.13 -17.34
N SER A 245 -14.08 -17.33 -18.64
CA SER A 245 -14.10 -18.65 -19.30
C SER A 245 -12.71 -19.05 -19.78
N ALA A 246 -12.44 -20.36 -19.85
CA ALA A 246 -11.19 -20.86 -20.41
C ALA A 246 -11.14 -20.59 -21.92
N VAL A 247 -10.23 -19.72 -22.37
CA VAL A 247 -10.03 -19.39 -23.78
C VAL A 247 -8.92 -20.26 -24.36
N ILE A 248 -9.13 -20.79 -25.55
CA ILE A 248 -8.15 -21.57 -26.29
C ILE A 248 -7.99 -20.93 -27.67
N PRO A 249 -6.80 -20.38 -27.99
CA PRO A 249 -6.53 -19.82 -29.30
C PRO A 249 -6.46 -20.95 -30.33
N VAL A 250 -7.08 -20.72 -31.49
CA VAL A 250 -7.07 -21.62 -32.65
C VAL A 250 -7.00 -20.78 -33.93
N PRO A 251 -6.53 -21.34 -35.05
CA PRO A 251 -6.54 -20.63 -36.33
C PRO A 251 -7.95 -20.14 -36.70
N ARG A 252 -8.07 -18.98 -37.34
CA ARG A 252 -9.35 -18.39 -37.77
C ARG A 252 -10.21 -19.37 -38.59
N GLU A 253 -9.58 -20.11 -39.50
CA GLU A 253 -10.20 -21.16 -40.32
C GLU A 253 -10.91 -22.24 -39.49
N CYS A 254 -10.41 -22.54 -38.28
CA CYS A 254 -11.01 -23.49 -37.35
C CYS A 254 -12.40 -23.04 -36.88
N ILE A 255 -12.60 -21.73 -36.76
CA ILE A 255 -13.85 -21.10 -36.32
C ILE A 255 -14.81 -20.98 -37.50
N GLU A 256 -14.29 -20.58 -38.66
CA GLU A 256 -15.06 -20.45 -39.88
C GLU A 256 -15.67 -21.80 -40.32
N CYS A 257 -14.89 -22.88 -40.26
CA CYS A 257 -15.30 -24.21 -40.73
C CYS A 257 -16.20 -24.99 -39.77
N ALA A 258 -16.31 -24.59 -38.50
CA ALA A 258 -17.07 -25.30 -37.49
C ALA A 258 -18.44 -24.67 -37.29
N GLU A 259 -19.46 -25.51 -37.15
CA GLU A 259 -20.85 -25.11 -36.88
C GLU A 259 -21.35 -25.69 -35.55
N GLU A 260 -22.47 -25.16 -35.05
CA GLU A 260 -23.13 -25.69 -33.87
C GLU A 260 -23.44 -27.19 -34.02
N GLY A 261 -23.23 -27.95 -32.94
CA GLY A 261 -23.35 -29.41 -32.93
C GLY A 261 -22.10 -30.17 -33.42
N ASN A 262 -21.13 -29.51 -34.06
CA ASN A 262 -19.89 -30.18 -34.47
C ASN A 262 -19.03 -30.61 -33.26
N GLU A 263 -18.20 -31.64 -33.44
CA GLU A 263 -17.31 -32.13 -32.38
C GLU A 263 -15.83 -31.91 -32.70
N PHE A 264 -15.05 -31.43 -31.73
CA PHE A 264 -13.59 -31.48 -31.78
C PHE A 264 -13.05 -32.65 -30.95
N ARG A 265 -12.40 -33.61 -31.62
CA ARG A 265 -11.78 -34.80 -30.99
C ARG A 265 -10.28 -34.62 -30.85
N PHE A 266 -9.74 -34.92 -29.67
CA PHE A 266 -8.31 -34.78 -29.39
C PHE A 266 -7.81 -35.83 -28.39
N LYS A 267 -6.50 -35.97 -28.26
CA LYS A 267 -5.85 -36.67 -27.15
C LYS A 267 -5.27 -35.61 -26.20
N ASP A 268 -5.60 -35.71 -24.92
CA ASP A 268 -5.04 -34.82 -23.91
C ASP A 268 -3.57 -35.14 -23.59
N THR A 269 -2.88 -34.31 -22.81
CA THR A 269 -1.46 -34.54 -22.47
C THR A 269 -1.17 -35.83 -21.71
N ARG A 270 -2.22 -36.52 -21.21
CA ARG A 270 -2.13 -37.83 -20.55
C ARG A 270 -2.44 -38.98 -21.52
N GLY A 271 -2.55 -38.70 -22.81
CA GLY A 271 -2.90 -39.65 -23.87
C GLY A 271 -4.38 -40.04 -23.92
N LYS A 272 -5.25 -39.45 -23.09
CA LYS A 272 -6.67 -39.84 -23.02
C LYS A 272 -7.47 -39.16 -24.14
N LYS A 273 -8.30 -39.94 -24.86
CA LYS A 273 -9.20 -39.40 -25.89
C LYS A 273 -10.30 -38.53 -25.27
N ARG A 274 -10.54 -37.35 -25.86
CA ARG A 274 -11.51 -36.36 -25.40
C ARG A 274 -12.27 -35.78 -26.59
N ARG A 275 -13.45 -35.22 -26.29
CA ARG A 275 -14.27 -34.50 -27.24
C ARG A 275 -14.79 -33.19 -26.62
N LEU A 276 -14.86 -32.17 -27.46
CA LEU A 276 -15.50 -30.89 -27.21
C LEU A 276 -16.65 -30.76 -28.20
N ILE A 277 -17.81 -30.28 -27.74
CA ILE A 277 -19.00 -30.09 -28.58
C ILE A 277 -19.22 -28.60 -28.75
N VAL A 278 -19.38 -28.12 -29.98
CA VAL A 278 -19.73 -26.72 -30.26
C VAL A 278 -21.19 -26.51 -29.91
N VAL A 279 -21.48 -25.57 -29.01
CA VAL A 279 -22.84 -25.27 -28.54
C VAL A 279 -23.32 -23.88 -28.96
N GLU A 280 -22.41 -23.00 -29.37
CA GLU A 280 -22.73 -21.63 -29.79
C GLU A 280 -21.61 -21.13 -30.69
N LYS A 281 -21.95 -20.38 -31.75
CA LYS A 281 -21.01 -19.62 -32.58
C LYS A 281 -21.44 -18.16 -32.61
N ASP A 282 -20.53 -17.26 -32.23
CA ASP A 282 -20.77 -15.81 -32.21
C ASP A 282 -19.62 -15.04 -32.88
N ALA A 283 -19.73 -13.72 -32.96
CA ALA A 283 -18.71 -12.85 -33.57
C ALA A 283 -17.33 -12.92 -32.88
N LYS A 284 -17.25 -13.46 -31.65
CA LYS A 284 -16.01 -13.59 -30.88
C LYS A 284 -15.38 -14.98 -31.01
N GLY A 285 -16.09 -15.97 -31.55
CA GLY A 285 -15.59 -17.32 -31.79
C GLY A 285 -16.60 -18.42 -31.45
N LEU A 286 -16.12 -19.58 -31.01
CA LEU A 286 -16.97 -20.73 -30.67
C LEU A 286 -17.05 -20.91 -29.17
N VAL A 287 -18.24 -21.23 -28.64
CA VAL A 287 -18.41 -21.76 -27.29
C VAL A 287 -18.51 -23.28 -27.38
N LEU A 288 -17.71 -23.97 -26.58
CA LEU A 288 -17.68 -25.43 -26.55
C LEU A 288 -17.87 -25.99 -25.15
N GLU A 289 -18.42 -27.18 -25.09
CA GLU A 289 -18.66 -27.92 -23.85
C GLU A 289 -17.83 -29.20 -23.76
N ILE A 290 -17.29 -29.45 -22.56
CA ILE A 290 -16.62 -30.71 -22.23
C ILE A 290 -17.16 -31.32 -20.94
N TRP A 291 -17.46 -32.62 -21.00
CA TRP A 291 -17.99 -33.41 -19.89
C TRP A 291 -16.95 -34.28 -19.19
N LYS A 292 -15.79 -34.50 -19.82
CA LYS A 292 -14.66 -35.27 -19.27
C LYS A 292 -13.43 -34.40 -19.13
N GLY A 293 -12.90 -34.25 -17.92
CA GLY A 293 -11.76 -33.37 -17.67
C GLY A 293 -10.54 -33.69 -18.53
N ALA A 294 -9.88 -32.66 -19.03
CA ALA A 294 -8.83 -32.74 -20.05
C ALA A 294 -7.70 -31.74 -19.80
N TYR A 295 -6.48 -32.10 -20.21
CA TYR A 295 -5.32 -31.21 -20.21
C TYR A 295 -4.93 -30.93 -21.66
N ILE A 296 -5.05 -29.68 -22.09
CA ILE A 296 -4.76 -29.25 -23.46
C ILE A 296 -3.50 -28.41 -23.43
N ALA A 297 -2.47 -28.78 -24.19
CA ALA A 297 -1.23 -28.02 -24.32
C ALA A 297 -1.19 -27.20 -25.61
N THR A 298 -0.27 -26.23 -25.68
CA THR A 298 0.08 -25.55 -26.94
C THR A 298 0.40 -26.59 -28.01
N GLY A 299 -0.13 -26.43 -29.22
CA GLY A 299 0.08 -27.34 -30.34
C GLY A 299 -0.74 -28.63 -30.29
N THR A 300 -1.63 -28.82 -29.30
CA THR A 300 -2.54 -29.99 -29.23
C THR A 300 -3.33 -30.08 -30.52
N LYS A 301 -3.30 -31.25 -31.17
CA LYS A 301 -4.04 -31.51 -32.41
C LYS A 301 -5.53 -31.67 -32.11
N LEU A 302 -6.36 -30.82 -32.70
CA LEU A 302 -7.81 -30.85 -32.64
C LEU A 302 -8.35 -31.36 -33.98
N ARG A 303 -9.13 -32.44 -33.97
CA ARG A 303 -9.77 -32.97 -35.17
C ARG A 303 -11.23 -32.55 -35.19
N LEU A 304 -11.60 -31.70 -36.13
CA LEU A 304 -12.99 -31.30 -36.34
C LEU A 304 -13.75 -32.45 -37.03
N VAL A 305 -14.90 -32.80 -36.46
CA VAL A 305 -15.84 -33.78 -37.01
C VAL A 305 -17.14 -33.03 -37.31
N ARG A 306 -17.42 -32.85 -38.61
CA ARG A 306 -18.64 -32.24 -39.13
C ARG A 306 -19.65 -33.35 -39.45
N HIS A 307 -20.94 -33.08 -39.28
CA HIS A 307 -21.99 -34.08 -39.52
C HIS A 307 -22.18 -34.39 -41.02
N ASP A 308 -21.84 -33.44 -41.91
CA ASP A 308 -22.19 -33.52 -43.34
C ASP A 308 -21.00 -33.64 -44.30
N ALA A 309 -19.77 -33.76 -43.78
CA ALA A 309 -18.55 -33.85 -44.60
C ALA A 309 -17.63 -34.97 -44.12
N GLY A 310 -17.27 -35.89 -45.03
CA GLY A 310 -16.38 -37.03 -44.75
C GLY A 310 -14.92 -36.64 -44.44
N GLU A 311 -14.51 -35.40 -44.75
CA GLU A 311 -13.16 -34.91 -44.50
C GLU A 311 -12.94 -34.44 -43.05
N LYS A 312 -11.92 -35.01 -42.41
CA LYS A 312 -11.48 -34.66 -41.05
C LYS A 312 -10.47 -33.52 -41.12
N LEU A 313 -10.92 -32.30 -40.89
CA LEU A 313 -10.03 -31.14 -40.75
C LEU A 313 -9.26 -31.22 -39.42
N VAL A 314 -7.97 -30.90 -39.46
CA VAL A 314 -7.09 -30.98 -38.30
C VAL A 314 -6.47 -29.62 -38.04
N TYR A 315 -6.77 -29.07 -36.87
CA TYR A 315 -6.23 -27.80 -36.39
C TYR A 315 -5.30 -28.05 -35.22
N ARG A 316 -4.56 -27.01 -34.84
CA ARG A 316 -3.71 -27.02 -33.64
C ARG A 316 -4.12 -25.90 -32.72
N VAL A 317 -4.06 -26.18 -31.43
CA VAL A 317 -4.16 -25.14 -30.40
C VAL A 317 -2.97 -24.19 -30.55
N GLY A 318 -3.26 -22.89 -30.63
CA GLY A 318 -2.27 -21.83 -30.65
C GLY A 318 -1.52 -21.70 -29.32
N GLU A 319 -0.80 -20.60 -29.16
CA GLU A 319 0.04 -20.39 -27.98
C GLU A 319 -0.79 -20.19 -26.70
N LEU A 320 -0.69 -21.13 -25.76
CA LEU A 320 -1.29 -20.99 -24.43
C LEU A 320 -0.33 -20.26 -23.48
N PRO A 321 -0.85 -19.49 -22.51
CA PRO A 321 -0.01 -18.89 -21.48
C PRO A 321 0.70 -19.98 -20.66
N ALA A 322 1.97 -19.75 -20.35
CA ALA A 322 2.72 -20.63 -19.46
C ALA A 322 2.09 -20.59 -18.06
N ILE A 323 1.92 -21.76 -17.43
CA ILE A 323 1.55 -21.80 -16.02
C ILE A 323 2.79 -21.42 -15.21
N GLU A 324 2.74 -20.32 -14.47
CA GLU A 324 3.75 -19.99 -13.49
C GLU A 324 3.83 -21.11 -12.43
N GLN A 325 4.98 -21.77 -12.31
CA GLN A 325 5.22 -22.81 -11.30
C GLN A 325 5.86 -22.18 -10.07
N PRO A 326 5.10 -21.91 -8.99
CA PRO A 326 5.67 -21.32 -7.79
C PRO A 326 6.69 -22.26 -7.17
N ILE A 327 7.77 -21.70 -6.62
CA ILE A 327 8.73 -22.41 -5.79
C ILE A 327 8.06 -22.69 -4.46
N LEU A 328 7.95 -23.97 -4.10
CA LEU A 328 7.44 -24.39 -2.80
C LEU A 328 8.60 -24.44 -1.80
N LEU A 329 8.48 -23.73 -0.69
CA LEU A 329 9.48 -23.64 0.36
C LEU A 329 8.88 -24.08 1.70
N ARG A 330 9.55 -24.98 2.41
CA ARG A 330 9.22 -25.47 3.74
C ARG A 330 10.29 -25.02 4.73
N VAL A 331 9.96 -25.09 6.02
CA VAL A 331 10.93 -24.81 7.08
C VAL A 331 12.06 -25.85 7.01
N GLY A 332 13.31 -25.39 7.07
CA GLY A 332 14.52 -26.20 6.88
C GLY A 332 15.03 -26.27 5.44
N ASP A 333 14.24 -25.84 4.44
CA ASP A 333 14.70 -25.82 3.05
C ASP A 333 15.79 -24.75 2.87
N THR A 334 16.71 -25.00 1.92
CA THR A 334 17.64 -23.99 1.42
C THR A 334 17.11 -23.35 0.14
N LEU A 335 17.06 -22.02 0.11
CA LEU A 335 16.80 -21.20 -1.08
C LEU A 335 18.07 -20.44 -1.46
N ILE A 336 18.52 -20.58 -2.70
CA ILE A 336 19.62 -19.78 -3.24
C ILE A 336 19.05 -18.52 -3.91
N LEU A 337 19.50 -17.34 -3.46
CA LEU A 337 19.21 -16.07 -4.12
C LEU A 337 20.40 -15.64 -4.98
N HIS A 338 20.23 -15.56 -6.30
CA HIS A 338 21.29 -15.15 -7.22
C HIS A 338 21.30 -13.64 -7.46
N LYS A 339 22.51 -13.09 -7.61
CA LYS A 339 22.75 -11.73 -8.07
C LYS A 339 22.41 -11.56 -9.54
N ASP A 340 22.83 -12.52 -10.37
CA ASP A 340 22.52 -12.54 -11.79
C ASP A 340 21.04 -12.88 -12.01
N ASN A 341 20.47 -12.35 -13.10
CA ASN A 341 19.05 -12.53 -13.44
C ASN A 341 18.74 -13.94 -13.99
N ILE A 342 18.94 -14.95 -13.15
CA ILE A 342 18.68 -16.36 -13.46
C ILE A 342 17.22 -16.69 -13.16
N PRO A 343 16.45 -17.23 -14.12
CA PRO A 343 15.07 -17.64 -13.89
C PRO A 343 14.98 -18.70 -12.78
N GLY A 344 14.16 -18.39 -11.77
CA GLY A 344 14.02 -19.24 -10.58
C GLY A 344 13.36 -20.59 -10.87
N ALA A 345 13.74 -21.60 -10.11
CA ALA A 345 13.27 -22.97 -10.25
C ALA A 345 13.08 -23.63 -8.87
N PRO A 346 12.15 -24.60 -8.76
CA PRO A 346 12.01 -25.40 -7.55
C PRO A 346 13.25 -26.27 -7.32
N ALA A 347 13.40 -26.77 -6.08
CA ALA A 347 14.40 -27.76 -5.74
C ALA A 347 14.25 -29.01 -6.64
N LYS A 348 15.38 -29.66 -6.92
CA LYS A 348 15.38 -30.96 -7.59
C LYS A 348 15.51 -32.05 -6.54
N GLU A 349 14.60 -33.01 -6.61
CA GLU A 349 14.58 -34.19 -5.74
C GLU A 349 15.03 -35.41 -6.55
N ASP A 350 15.74 -36.34 -5.90
CA ASP A 350 15.99 -37.68 -6.46
C ASP A 350 14.74 -38.58 -6.33
N ALA A 351 14.87 -39.86 -6.72
CA ALA A 351 13.78 -40.82 -6.65
C ALA A 351 13.31 -41.12 -5.22
N ASP A 352 14.18 -40.91 -4.24
CA ASP A 352 13.94 -41.14 -2.82
C ASP A 352 13.41 -39.88 -2.11
N GLY A 353 13.29 -38.76 -2.83
CA GLY A 353 12.80 -37.48 -2.34
C GLY A 353 13.87 -36.62 -1.67
N ASN A 354 15.16 -36.98 -1.77
CA ASN A 354 16.24 -36.16 -1.24
C ASN A 354 16.54 -35.00 -2.18
N ILE A 355 16.79 -33.81 -1.62
CA ILE A 355 17.13 -32.63 -2.40
C ILE A 355 18.56 -32.78 -2.96
N VAL A 356 18.68 -32.94 -4.27
CA VAL A 356 19.96 -32.99 -4.99
C VAL A 356 20.42 -31.61 -5.48
N ALA A 357 19.50 -30.66 -5.61
CA ALA A 357 19.82 -29.26 -5.88
C ALA A 357 18.80 -28.35 -5.19
N PRO A 358 19.23 -27.29 -4.48
CA PRO A 358 18.33 -26.38 -3.79
C PRO A 358 17.39 -25.66 -4.76
N ALA A 359 16.28 -25.14 -4.22
CA ALA A 359 15.49 -24.16 -4.94
C ALA A 359 16.31 -22.88 -5.13
N HIS A 360 16.08 -22.16 -6.22
CA HIS A 360 16.82 -20.93 -6.49
C HIS A 360 15.98 -19.89 -7.22
N ILE A 361 16.31 -18.61 -7.04
CA ILE A 361 15.68 -17.47 -7.73
C ILE A 361 16.65 -16.28 -7.74
N SER A 362 16.54 -15.35 -8.69
CA SER A 362 17.34 -14.12 -8.66
C SER A 362 16.70 -13.01 -7.82
N CYS A 363 17.49 -12.02 -7.45
CA CYS A 363 17.01 -10.71 -6.99
C CYS A 363 17.12 -9.69 -8.14
N GLN A 364 16.13 -8.81 -8.30
CA GLN A 364 16.14 -7.80 -9.36
C GLN A 364 17.12 -6.65 -9.07
N GLN A 365 17.50 -6.44 -7.81
CA GLN A 365 18.39 -5.38 -7.36
C GLN A 365 19.71 -6.00 -6.86
N PRO A 366 20.66 -6.31 -7.75
CA PRO A 366 21.90 -7.01 -7.41
C PRO A 366 22.79 -6.25 -6.41
N GLU A 367 22.63 -4.94 -6.29
CA GLU A 367 23.36 -4.09 -5.36
C GLU A 367 23.10 -4.48 -3.89
N VAL A 368 21.96 -5.12 -3.61
CA VAL A 368 21.60 -5.55 -2.26
C VAL A 368 22.62 -6.52 -1.63
N PHE A 369 23.31 -7.30 -2.46
CA PHE A 369 24.29 -8.30 -2.01
C PHE A 369 25.48 -7.65 -1.28
N GLY A 370 25.80 -6.39 -1.58
CA GLY A 370 26.85 -5.64 -0.89
C GLY A 370 26.48 -5.17 0.53
N PHE A 371 25.22 -5.33 0.96
CA PHE A 371 24.72 -4.85 2.24
C PHE A 371 24.19 -5.96 3.16
N VAL A 372 24.16 -7.20 2.68
CA VAL A 372 23.62 -8.36 3.40
C VAL A 372 24.76 -9.23 3.92
N GLY A 373 24.68 -9.64 5.19
CA GLY A 373 25.64 -10.51 5.85
C GLY A 373 25.04 -11.82 6.34
N VAL A 374 25.91 -12.77 6.68
CA VAL A 374 25.52 -14.02 7.34
C VAL A 374 24.80 -13.72 8.66
N GLY A 375 23.73 -14.46 8.95
CA GLY A 375 22.86 -14.26 10.11
C GLY A 375 21.78 -13.20 9.92
N HIS A 376 21.80 -12.41 8.83
CA HIS A 376 20.74 -11.44 8.59
C HIS A 376 19.41 -12.13 8.25
N PRO A 377 18.29 -11.65 8.80
CA PRO A 377 16.97 -12.17 8.46
C PRO A 377 16.57 -11.70 7.06
N ILE A 378 15.89 -12.59 6.32
CA ILE A 378 15.25 -12.30 5.04
C ILE A 378 13.76 -12.61 5.12
N SER A 379 12.95 -11.73 4.57
CA SER A 379 11.50 -11.88 4.42
C SER A 379 11.13 -11.85 2.95
N LEU A 380 10.24 -12.76 2.55
CA LEU A 380 9.84 -12.98 1.16
C LEU A 380 8.30 -12.96 1.06
N ASN A 381 7.79 -12.42 -0.05
CA ASN A 381 6.36 -12.40 -0.38
C ASN A 381 5.52 -11.71 0.72
N ASP A 382 5.97 -10.54 1.15
CA ASP A 382 5.35 -9.68 2.17
C ASP A 382 5.29 -10.36 3.56
N GLY A 383 6.39 -10.99 3.99
CA GLY A 383 6.49 -11.65 5.31
C GLY A 383 5.81 -13.01 5.42
N LYS A 384 5.29 -13.55 4.31
CA LYS A 384 4.64 -14.88 4.28
C LYS A 384 5.64 -16.04 4.38
N ILE A 385 6.87 -15.81 3.93
CA ILE A 385 8.00 -16.73 4.02
C ILE A 385 9.15 -15.94 4.65
N ALA A 386 9.88 -16.53 5.60
CA ALA A 386 11.07 -15.91 6.17
C ALA A 386 12.19 -16.94 6.32
N GLY A 387 13.42 -16.43 6.38
CA GLY A 387 14.62 -17.23 6.51
C GLY A 387 15.77 -16.44 7.12
N ILE A 388 16.91 -17.11 7.23
CA ILE A 388 18.17 -16.54 7.72
C ILE A 388 19.24 -16.81 6.64
N VAL A 389 20.04 -15.79 6.35
CA VAL A 389 21.18 -15.92 5.44
C VAL A 389 22.26 -16.76 6.11
N GLN A 390 22.58 -17.91 5.53
CA GLN A 390 23.58 -18.86 6.05
C GLN A 390 24.96 -18.63 5.43
N SER A 391 24.99 -18.24 4.15
CA SER A 391 26.24 -17.93 3.44
C SER A 391 26.05 -16.75 2.49
N VAL A 392 27.12 -16.00 2.26
CA VAL A 392 27.18 -14.87 1.33
C VAL A 392 28.42 -15.05 0.46
N THR A 393 28.23 -14.99 -0.85
CA THR A 393 29.30 -14.89 -1.84
C THR A 393 29.04 -13.69 -2.76
N ASP A 394 29.97 -13.40 -3.66
CA ASP A 394 29.83 -12.27 -4.59
C ASP A 394 28.66 -12.43 -5.58
N ASP A 395 28.23 -13.68 -5.83
CA ASP A 395 27.24 -14.07 -6.83
C ASP A 395 25.91 -14.57 -6.25
N ARG A 396 25.87 -14.99 -4.98
CA ARG A 396 24.65 -15.56 -4.36
C ARG A 396 24.58 -15.42 -2.83
N LEU A 397 23.36 -15.60 -2.31
CA LEU A 397 23.05 -15.80 -0.89
C LEU A 397 22.42 -17.18 -0.72
N ASP A 398 22.91 -17.97 0.23
CA ASP A 398 22.22 -19.20 0.62
C ASP A 398 21.36 -18.91 1.86
N VAL A 399 20.04 -19.13 1.73
CA VAL A 399 19.05 -18.80 2.75
C VAL A 399 18.44 -20.08 3.30
N GLU A 400 18.48 -20.26 4.62
CA GLU A 400 17.69 -21.28 5.31
C GLU A 400 16.30 -20.73 5.62
N ILE A 401 15.25 -21.45 5.22
CA ILE A 401 13.87 -21.07 5.47
C ILE A 401 13.48 -21.42 6.90
N THR A 402 13.11 -20.41 7.69
CA THR A 402 12.73 -20.56 9.11
C THR A 402 11.24 -20.39 9.34
N LYS A 403 10.50 -19.82 8.38
CA LYS A 403 9.05 -19.63 8.45
C LYS A 403 8.38 -19.87 7.11
N ALA A 404 7.38 -20.74 7.10
CA ALA A 404 6.48 -20.97 5.99
C ALA A 404 5.13 -21.51 6.49
N LYS A 405 4.13 -21.63 5.61
CA LYS A 405 2.88 -22.34 5.96
C LYS A 405 3.16 -23.83 6.20
N PRO A 406 2.33 -24.56 6.98
CA PRO A 406 2.51 -26.00 7.19
C PRO A 406 2.59 -26.83 5.91
N ILE A 407 1.82 -26.44 4.89
CA ILE A 407 1.83 -27.08 3.55
C ILE A 407 2.93 -26.53 2.61
N GLY A 408 3.85 -25.71 3.12
CA GLY A 408 4.83 -24.95 2.37
C GLY A 408 4.32 -23.57 1.90
N GLY A 409 5.24 -22.61 1.85
CA GLY A 409 5.04 -21.28 1.29
C GLY A 409 5.30 -21.30 -0.23
N ARG A 410 4.42 -20.65 -1.00
CA ARG A 410 4.57 -20.53 -2.46
C ARG A 410 5.24 -19.20 -2.80
N LEU A 411 6.49 -19.24 -3.23
CA LEU A 411 7.21 -18.10 -3.77
C LEU A 411 6.97 -18.01 -5.29
N ARG A 412 6.66 -16.81 -5.76
CA ARG A 412 6.37 -16.50 -7.17
C ARG A 412 7.37 -15.47 -7.68
N GLY A 413 7.38 -15.21 -8.98
CA GLY A 413 8.17 -14.10 -9.53
C GLY A 413 7.66 -12.74 -9.05
N ASN A 414 8.52 -11.73 -9.12
CA ASN A 414 8.20 -10.32 -8.81
C ASN A 414 7.65 -10.07 -7.39
N ARG A 415 7.99 -10.94 -6.42
CA ARG A 415 7.54 -10.81 -5.02
C ARG A 415 8.53 -9.98 -4.22
N GLY A 416 8.02 -9.21 -3.26
CA GLY A 416 8.85 -8.37 -2.38
C GLY A 416 9.84 -9.21 -1.58
N ILE A 417 11.06 -8.67 -1.47
CA ILE A 417 12.13 -9.16 -0.59
C ILE A 417 12.41 -8.04 0.42
N ASN A 418 12.70 -8.41 1.66
CA ASN A 418 13.08 -7.49 2.72
C ASN A 418 14.21 -8.11 3.54
N PHE A 419 15.12 -7.28 4.03
CA PHE A 419 16.21 -7.71 4.92
C PHE A 419 16.18 -6.87 6.21
N PRO A 420 15.26 -7.17 7.16
CA PRO A 420 14.98 -6.31 8.32
C PRO A 420 16.18 -6.01 9.24
N GLY A 421 17.22 -6.86 9.19
CA GLY A 421 18.46 -6.69 9.95
C GLY A 421 19.59 -6.00 9.19
N SER A 422 19.42 -5.69 7.91
CA SER A 422 20.48 -5.13 7.05
C SER A 422 20.33 -3.61 6.90
N ASP A 423 21.44 -2.88 6.89
CA ASP A 423 21.46 -1.46 6.54
C ASP A 423 21.60 -1.31 5.02
N ILE A 424 20.47 -1.48 4.31
CA ILE A 424 20.43 -1.39 2.85
C ILE A 424 20.54 0.08 2.38
N ARG A 425 21.67 0.42 1.75
CA ARG A 425 21.99 1.80 1.31
C ARG A 425 21.86 1.98 -0.21
N LEU A 426 20.73 1.53 -0.77
CA LEU A 426 20.39 1.84 -2.17
C LEU A 426 20.07 3.33 -2.35
N PRO A 427 20.16 3.92 -3.54
CA PRO A 427 19.72 5.30 -3.76
C PRO A 427 18.22 5.48 -3.50
N GLY A 428 17.80 6.63 -2.93
CA GLY A 428 16.38 6.95 -2.69
C GLY A 428 15.56 7.14 -3.97
N LEU A 429 16.21 7.49 -5.08
CA LEU A 429 15.63 7.51 -6.42
C LEU A 429 16.40 6.53 -7.31
N THR A 430 15.69 5.51 -7.81
CA THR A 430 16.24 4.54 -8.76
C THR A 430 16.36 5.13 -10.16
N ASP A 431 17.09 4.45 -11.06
CA ASP A 431 17.17 4.88 -12.47
C ASP A 431 15.80 4.86 -13.15
N PHE A 432 14.95 3.88 -12.79
CA PHE A 432 13.56 3.84 -13.23
C PHE A 432 12.77 5.05 -12.75
N ASP A 433 12.94 5.45 -11.48
CA ASP A 433 12.27 6.64 -10.96
C ASP A 433 12.75 7.90 -11.69
N ARG A 434 14.08 8.07 -11.86
CA ARG A 434 14.66 9.24 -12.56
C ARG A 434 14.17 9.35 -13.99
N HIS A 435 14.07 8.23 -14.71
CA HIS A 435 13.56 8.19 -16.08
C HIS A 435 12.11 8.67 -16.17
N ASN A 436 11.27 8.28 -15.20
CA ASN A 436 9.84 8.61 -15.19
C ASN A 436 9.52 9.92 -14.46
N LEU A 437 10.46 10.49 -13.72
CA LEU A 437 10.22 11.62 -12.82
C LEU A 437 9.69 12.85 -13.55
N LYS A 438 10.23 13.16 -14.74
CA LYS A 438 9.72 14.27 -15.57
C LYS A 438 8.23 14.10 -15.91
N PHE A 439 7.83 12.89 -16.31
CA PHE A 439 6.42 12.60 -16.59
C PHE A 439 5.57 12.78 -15.33
N VAL A 440 6.02 12.20 -14.21
CA VAL A 440 5.31 12.29 -12.92
C VAL A 440 5.12 13.75 -12.49
N ILE A 441 6.17 14.58 -12.51
CA ILE A 441 6.11 16.01 -12.14
C ILE A 441 5.14 16.79 -13.04
N GLN A 442 5.08 16.47 -14.33
CA GLN A 442 4.21 17.18 -15.27
C GLN A 442 2.72 16.89 -15.05
N HIS A 443 2.39 15.75 -14.46
CA HIS A 443 1.01 15.24 -14.44
C HIS A 443 0.41 15.09 -13.03
N ALA A 444 1.21 14.85 -12.00
CA ALA A 444 0.76 14.63 -10.64
C ALA A 444 0.45 15.94 -9.89
N ASP A 445 -0.54 15.90 -9.00
CA ASP A 445 -0.71 16.94 -7.97
C ASP A 445 0.32 16.77 -6.85
N ALA A 446 0.72 15.52 -6.56
CA ALA A 446 1.81 15.22 -5.64
C ALA A 446 2.58 13.95 -6.03
N VAL A 447 3.88 13.93 -5.72
CA VAL A 447 4.77 12.78 -5.92
C VAL A 447 4.93 12.02 -4.61
N GLY A 448 4.64 10.72 -4.63
CA GLY A 448 4.92 9.81 -3.52
C GLY A 448 6.35 9.28 -3.59
N LEU A 449 7.18 9.60 -2.60
CA LEU A 449 8.56 9.12 -2.50
C LEU A 449 8.61 7.86 -1.62
N SER A 450 8.90 6.71 -2.24
CA SER A 450 8.97 5.40 -1.57
C SER A 450 10.30 5.15 -0.86
N PHE A 451 10.27 4.39 0.23
CA PHE A 451 11.43 3.93 1.01
C PHE A 451 12.36 5.03 1.50
N VAL A 452 11.81 6.17 1.92
CA VAL A 452 12.59 7.27 2.49
C VAL A 452 13.28 6.79 3.77
N ARG A 453 14.60 7.02 3.87
CA ARG A 453 15.42 6.63 5.02
C ARG A 453 16.15 7.81 5.64
N GLU A 454 16.55 8.78 4.84
CA GLU A 454 17.36 9.93 5.27
C GLU A 454 17.01 11.22 4.51
N PRO A 455 17.35 12.40 5.06
CA PRO A 455 17.05 13.69 4.43
C PRO A 455 17.52 13.82 2.97
N THR A 456 18.67 13.25 2.65
CA THR A 456 19.25 13.21 1.29
C THR A 456 18.32 12.57 0.27
N ASP A 457 17.53 11.55 0.64
CA ASP A 457 16.53 10.95 -0.26
C ASP A 457 15.47 11.98 -0.71
N ILE A 458 15.03 12.84 0.23
CA ILE A 458 14.03 13.88 -0.02
C ILE A 458 14.65 15.04 -0.82
N LEU A 459 15.86 15.47 -0.44
CA LEU A 459 16.57 16.56 -1.11
C LEU A 459 16.79 16.27 -2.60
N LEU A 460 17.07 15.02 -2.97
CA LEU A 460 17.20 14.61 -4.38
C LEU A 460 15.90 14.84 -5.18
N LEU A 461 14.74 14.58 -4.58
CA LEU A 461 13.44 14.86 -5.22
C LEU A 461 13.18 16.37 -5.27
N GLN A 462 13.48 17.10 -4.20
CA GLN A 462 13.31 18.56 -4.15
C GLN A 462 14.17 19.27 -5.19
N GLU A 463 15.42 18.86 -5.36
CA GLU A 463 16.32 19.36 -6.41
C GLU A 463 15.77 19.10 -7.82
N ALA A 464 15.20 17.91 -8.05
CA ALA A 464 14.56 17.60 -9.32
C ALA A 464 13.31 18.46 -9.58
N LEU A 465 12.54 18.78 -8.54
CA LEU A 465 11.36 19.66 -8.65
C LEU A 465 11.74 21.11 -9.01
N LEU A 466 12.90 21.60 -8.55
CA LEU A 466 13.38 22.95 -8.90
C LEU A 466 13.63 23.14 -10.40
N GLN A 467 13.80 22.04 -11.16
CA GLN A 467 13.93 22.09 -12.62
C GLN A 467 12.60 22.38 -13.33
N PHE A 468 11.48 22.42 -12.59
CA PHE A 468 10.13 22.67 -13.10
C PHE A 468 9.41 23.77 -12.29
N PRO A 469 9.92 25.02 -12.28
CA PRO A 469 9.44 26.09 -11.40
C PRO A 469 7.98 26.48 -11.65
N ASP A 470 7.45 26.26 -12.86
CA ASP A 470 6.06 26.57 -13.21
C ASP A 470 5.05 25.51 -12.71
N LYS A 471 5.53 24.45 -12.05
CA LYS A 471 4.70 23.36 -11.53
C LYS A 471 4.78 23.31 -10.02
N GLN A 472 3.69 23.67 -9.36
CA GLN A 472 3.51 23.41 -7.95
C GLN A 472 3.06 21.96 -7.76
N VAL A 473 4.00 21.09 -7.35
CA VAL A 473 3.74 19.67 -7.09
C VAL A 473 4.05 19.37 -5.63
N GLY A 474 3.13 18.70 -4.94
CA GLY A 474 3.32 18.29 -3.56
C GLY A 474 4.27 17.10 -3.41
N ILE A 475 4.78 16.88 -2.19
CA ILE A 475 5.59 15.71 -1.85
C ILE A 475 4.87 14.88 -0.79
N VAL A 476 4.75 13.57 -1.01
CA VAL A 476 4.32 12.61 0.00
C VAL A 476 5.49 11.69 0.34
N ILE A 477 6.10 11.85 1.52
CA ILE A 477 7.15 10.93 1.96
C ILE A 477 6.55 9.67 2.55
N LYS A 478 7.05 8.49 2.16
CA LYS A 478 6.54 7.21 2.65
C LYS A 478 7.46 6.62 3.72
N ILE A 479 6.92 6.41 4.90
CA ILE A 479 7.64 5.78 6.01
C ILE A 479 7.42 4.26 5.93
N GLU A 480 8.42 3.58 5.37
CA GLU A 480 8.38 2.14 5.04
C GLU A 480 9.50 1.34 5.72
N THR A 481 10.48 2.03 6.32
CA THR A 481 11.71 1.40 6.83
C THR A 481 11.98 1.78 8.28
N LYS A 482 12.72 0.92 8.99
CA LYS A 482 13.19 1.19 10.36
C LYS A 482 14.04 2.45 10.43
N ARG A 483 14.91 2.67 9.44
CA ARG A 483 15.78 3.86 9.36
C ARG A 483 14.97 5.13 9.10
N GLY A 484 13.99 5.07 8.20
CA GLY A 484 13.06 6.17 7.95
C GLY A 484 12.31 6.59 9.20
N PHE A 485 11.78 5.61 9.95
CA PHE A 485 11.13 5.89 11.23
C PHE A 485 12.08 6.53 12.26
N LYS A 486 13.29 6.00 12.43
CA LYS A 486 14.29 6.58 13.37
C LYS A 486 14.66 8.02 13.02
N ASN A 487 14.64 8.38 11.74
CA ASN A 487 14.96 9.72 11.27
C ASN A 487 13.72 10.62 11.13
N LEU A 488 12.54 10.18 11.58
CA LEU A 488 11.26 10.81 11.26
C LEU A 488 11.26 12.34 11.48
N PRO A 489 11.66 12.91 12.64
CA PRO A 489 11.65 14.36 12.82
C PRO A 489 12.47 15.12 11.77
N ARG A 490 13.67 14.62 11.42
CA ARG A 490 14.53 15.21 10.39
C ARG A 490 13.93 15.08 8.99
N LEU A 491 13.28 13.94 8.70
CA LEU A 491 12.58 13.75 7.43
C LEU A 491 11.41 14.73 7.28
N LEU A 492 10.63 14.96 8.36
CA LEU A 492 9.53 15.92 8.34
C LEU A 492 10.04 17.34 8.09
N LEU A 493 11.07 17.80 8.81
CA LEU A 493 11.69 19.11 8.59
C LEU A 493 12.22 19.26 7.15
N THR A 494 12.82 18.21 6.59
CA THR A 494 13.33 18.22 5.21
C THR A 494 12.18 18.30 4.20
N ALA A 495 11.11 17.51 4.39
CA ALA A 495 9.93 17.55 3.54
C ALA A 495 9.25 18.93 3.56
N MET A 496 9.20 19.59 4.72
CA MET A 496 8.66 20.94 4.90
C MET A 496 9.44 22.04 4.15
N ARG A 497 10.62 21.75 3.59
CA ARG A 497 11.31 22.68 2.68
C ARG A 497 10.58 22.86 1.35
N SER A 498 9.60 22.00 1.04
CA SER A 498 8.70 22.14 -0.11
C SER A 498 7.24 22.22 0.34
N TYR A 499 6.43 22.98 -0.41
CA TYR A 499 5.00 23.12 -0.13
C TYR A 499 4.16 22.83 -1.38
N PRO A 500 3.11 21.98 -1.27
CA PRO A 500 2.66 21.29 -0.06
C PRO A 500 3.40 19.97 0.21
N ALA A 501 3.33 19.46 1.44
CA ALA A 501 3.97 18.18 1.84
C ALA A 501 3.04 17.35 2.74
N ALA A 502 3.17 16.02 2.67
CA ALA A 502 2.45 15.06 3.51
C ALA A 502 3.31 13.81 3.81
N VAL A 503 2.81 12.97 4.73
CA VAL A 503 3.43 11.71 5.13
C VAL A 503 2.48 10.56 4.84
N MET A 504 2.99 9.44 4.36
CA MET A 504 2.24 8.20 4.25
C MET A 504 2.81 7.12 5.16
N ILE A 505 1.95 6.56 6.02
CA ILE A 505 2.25 5.39 6.83
C ILE A 505 2.02 4.16 5.95
N ALA A 506 3.06 3.69 5.29
CA ALA A 506 2.99 2.54 4.39
C ALA A 506 3.23 1.24 5.18
N ARG A 507 2.17 0.82 5.89
CA ARG A 507 2.18 -0.24 6.91
C ARG A 507 2.64 -1.61 6.38
N GLY A 508 2.39 -1.93 5.12
CA GLY A 508 2.76 -3.21 4.51
C GLY A 508 4.26 -3.47 4.57
N ASP A 509 5.07 -2.56 4.03
CA ASP A 509 6.53 -2.68 4.07
C ASP A 509 7.08 -2.37 5.48
N LEU A 510 6.50 -1.38 6.19
CA LEU A 510 6.92 -1.02 7.55
C LEU A 510 6.80 -2.19 8.55
N ALA A 511 5.72 -2.97 8.48
CA ALA A 511 5.51 -4.14 9.34
C ALA A 511 6.54 -5.25 9.07
N VAL A 512 6.93 -5.42 7.80
CA VAL A 512 7.94 -6.41 7.42
C VAL A 512 9.32 -5.98 7.91
N GLU A 513 9.67 -4.69 7.81
CA GLU A 513 10.96 -4.14 8.22
C GLU A 513 11.13 -3.99 9.74
N CYS A 514 10.06 -3.62 10.46
CA CYS A 514 10.14 -3.30 11.89
C CYS A 514 9.60 -4.41 12.80
N GLY A 515 9.01 -5.47 12.24
CA GLY A 515 8.28 -6.50 12.98
C GLY A 515 6.79 -6.19 13.09
N TRP A 516 5.97 -7.25 13.04
CA TRP A 516 4.51 -7.13 13.04
C TRP A 516 3.96 -6.63 14.38
N GLU A 517 4.63 -7.00 15.47
CA GLU A 517 4.26 -6.65 16.85
C GLU A 517 4.37 -5.15 17.09
N ARG A 518 5.33 -4.49 16.43
CA ARG A 518 5.60 -3.06 16.60
C ARG A 518 4.75 -2.17 15.70
N LEU A 519 4.02 -2.72 14.73
CA LEU A 519 3.29 -1.91 13.76
C LEU A 519 2.28 -0.96 14.43
N ALA A 520 1.57 -1.45 15.45
CA ALA A 520 0.60 -0.65 16.18
C ALA A 520 1.25 0.54 16.90
N GLU A 521 2.40 0.32 17.54
CA GLU A 521 3.21 1.35 18.21
C GLU A 521 3.70 2.40 17.19
N LEU A 522 4.38 1.96 16.13
CA LEU A 522 5.01 2.85 15.16
C LEU A 522 4.02 3.73 14.42
N GLN A 523 2.85 3.19 14.10
CA GLN A 523 1.74 3.93 13.51
C GLN A 523 1.29 5.09 14.40
N GLU A 524 1.13 4.85 15.71
CA GLU A 524 0.70 5.86 16.66
C GLU A 524 1.72 6.99 16.77
N GLU A 525 3.00 6.63 16.88
CA GLU A 525 4.08 7.61 16.94
C GLU A 525 4.14 8.48 15.68
N ILE A 526 4.02 7.88 14.48
CA ILE A 526 4.01 8.66 13.24
C ILE A 526 2.81 9.63 13.21
N LEU A 527 1.63 9.20 13.64
CA LEU A 527 0.45 10.09 13.73
C LEU A 527 0.70 11.27 14.68
N TRP A 528 1.32 11.04 15.83
CA TRP A 528 1.62 12.11 16.79
C TRP A 528 2.62 13.12 16.24
N PHE A 529 3.70 12.64 15.61
CA PHE A 529 4.68 13.53 14.96
C PHE A 529 4.06 14.31 13.81
N CYS A 530 3.17 13.70 13.01
CA CYS A 530 2.46 14.41 11.94
C CYS A 530 1.48 15.46 12.48
N GLU A 531 0.79 15.17 13.58
CA GLU A 531 -0.09 16.13 14.25
C GLU A 531 0.72 17.32 14.80
N ALA A 532 1.88 17.07 15.39
CA ALA A 532 2.78 18.13 15.86
C ALA A 532 3.36 18.96 14.71
N ALA A 533 3.74 18.30 13.63
CA ALA A 533 4.14 18.91 12.37
C ALA A 533 2.99 19.59 11.62
N GLN A 534 1.74 19.46 12.09
CA GLN A 534 0.52 19.93 11.40
C GLN A 534 0.52 19.52 9.92
N MET A 535 1.11 18.37 9.62
CA MET A 535 1.34 17.86 8.28
C MET A 535 0.36 16.74 8.00
N PRO A 536 -0.32 16.73 6.84
CA PRO A 536 -1.28 15.70 6.51
C PRO A 536 -0.66 14.31 6.53
N VAL A 537 -1.37 13.36 7.14
CA VAL A 537 -0.92 11.97 7.21
C VAL A 537 -1.90 11.03 6.51
N LEU A 538 -1.36 10.13 5.71
CA LEU A 538 -2.08 9.13 4.93
C LEU A 538 -1.93 7.76 5.62
N TRP A 539 -3.05 7.16 6.00
CA TRP A 539 -3.12 5.82 6.55
C TRP A 539 -3.21 4.81 5.40
N ALA A 540 -2.10 4.15 5.09
CA ALA A 540 -1.99 3.34 3.89
C ALA A 540 -1.78 1.85 4.13
N THR A 541 -2.18 1.10 3.11
CA THR A 541 -2.09 -0.35 2.95
C THR A 541 -2.99 -1.16 3.89
N GLN A 542 -3.53 -2.27 3.39
CA GLN A 542 -4.30 -3.27 4.15
C GLN A 542 -5.63 -2.83 4.78
N VAL A 543 -6.07 -1.58 4.59
CA VAL A 543 -7.42 -1.15 4.98
C VAL A 543 -8.44 -1.80 4.04
N LEU A 544 -9.39 -2.57 4.59
CA LEU A 544 -10.43 -3.29 3.82
C LEU A 544 -9.88 -4.10 2.63
N GLU A 545 -8.71 -4.71 2.79
CA GLU A 545 -8.01 -5.47 1.74
C GLU A 545 -8.81 -6.69 1.26
N GLN A 546 -9.43 -7.44 2.17
CA GLN A 546 -10.29 -8.58 1.85
C GLN A 546 -11.62 -8.14 1.24
N GLU A 547 -12.15 -6.99 1.65
CA GLU A 547 -13.32 -6.41 1.00
C GLU A 547 -12.99 -6.11 -0.46
N ALA A 548 -11.92 -5.35 -0.73
CA ALA A 548 -11.51 -5.02 -2.09
C ALA A 548 -11.21 -6.27 -2.95
N LYS A 549 -10.59 -7.30 -2.36
CA LYS A 549 -10.17 -8.52 -3.09
C LYS A 549 -11.24 -9.60 -3.23
N LYS A 550 -12.11 -9.78 -2.22
CA LYS A 550 -13.03 -10.91 -2.09
C LYS A 550 -14.49 -10.50 -1.86
N GLY A 551 -14.77 -9.22 -1.61
CA GLY A 551 -16.10 -8.71 -1.28
C GLY A 551 -16.58 -9.13 0.11
N GLN A 552 -15.66 -9.44 1.02
CA GLN A 552 -16.00 -9.80 2.40
C GLN A 552 -14.93 -9.31 3.39
N ALA A 553 -15.21 -8.17 4.03
CA ALA A 553 -14.41 -7.62 5.11
C ALA A 553 -14.41 -8.53 6.35
N SER A 554 -13.26 -8.64 7.00
CA SER A 554 -13.15 -9.23 8.33
C SER A 554 -13.46 -8.20 9.42
N ARG A 555 -13.80 -8.67 10.63
CA ARG A 555 -14.03 -7.79 11.80
C ARG A 555 -12.82 -6.91 12.10
N ALA A 556 -11.61 -7.45 11.97
CA ALA A 556 -10.37 -6.71 12.18
C ALA A 556 -10.22 -5.54 11.19
N GLU A 557 -10.60 -5.73 9.92
CA GLU A 557 -10.55 -4.67 8.92
C GLU A 557 -11.58 -3.57 9.16
N ILE A 558 -12.74 -3.90 9.72
CA ILE A 558 -13.73 -2.89 10.13
C ILE A 558 -13.19 -2.04 11.28
N SER A 559 -12.57 -2.67 12.29
CA SER A 559 -11.92 -1.95 13.39
C SER A 559 -10.78 -1.06 12.88
N ASP A 560 -9.94 -1.58 11.98
CA ASP A 560 -8.85 -0.82 11.36
C ASP A 560 -9.37 0.38 10.55
N ALA A 561 -10.42 0.19 9.76
CA ALA A 561 -11.07 1.27 9.01
C ALA A 561 -11.73 2.32 9.92
N ALA A 562 -12.21 1.94 11.10
CA ALA A 562 -12.72 2.89 12.09
C ALA A 562 -11.59 3.65 12.79
N MET A 563 -10.45 3.01 13.05
CA MET A 563 -9.26 3.64 13.64
C MET A 563 -8.56 4.60 12.67
N SER A 564 -8.60 4.29 11.37
CA SER A 564 -7.95 5.10 10.33
C SER A 564 -8.50 6.52 10.20
N GLN A 565 -9.67 6.82 10.79
CA GLN A 565 -10.22 8.18 10.90
C GLN A 565 -9.27 9.18 11.59
N ARG A 566 -8.24 8.66 12.27
CA ARG A 566 -7.22 9.46 12.94
C ARG A 566 -6.25 10.12 11.98
N ALA A 567 -6.16 9.61 10.76
CA ALA A 567 -5.39 10.18 9.67
C ALA A 567 -6.20 11.20 8.87
N ASP A 568 -5.51 11.96 8.01
CA ASP A 568 -6.14 12.95 7.14
C ASP A 568 -6.68 12.32 5.85
N CYS A 569 -6.12 11.17 5.46
CA CYS A 569 -6.59 10.38 4.33
C CYS A 569 -6.34 8.88 4.56
N VAL A 570 -7.21 8.03 4.01
CA VAL A 570 -7.13 6.58 4.11
C VAL A 570 -7.04 5.98 2.71
N MET A 571 -6.05 5.09 2.50
CA MET A 571 -5.78 4.50 1.19
C MET A 571 -6.35 3.08 1.05
N LEU A 572 -7.13 2.86 -0.01
CA LEU A 572 -7.56 1.54 -0.46
C LEU A 572 -6.69 1.05 -1.63
N ASN A 573 -6.32 -0.23 -1.58
CA ASN A 573 -5.66 -0.92 -2.69
C ASN A 573 -6.69 -1.38 -3.74
N LYS A 574 -6.24 -1.59 -4.98
CA LYS A 574 -7.09 -2.08 -6.08
C LYS A 574 -7.59 -3.51 -5.84
N GLY A 575 -8.80 -3.80 -6.31
CA GLY A 575 -9.40 -5.14 -6.31
C GLY A 575 -10.75 -5.20 -7.03
N PRO A 576 -11.25 -6.40 -7.38
CA PRO A 576 -12.50 -6.58 -8.13
C PRO A 576 -13.75 -6.03 -7.43
N HIS A 577 -13.70 -5.82 -6.11
CA HIS A 577 -14.80 -5.28 -5.32
C HIS A 577 -14.49 -3.87 -4.78
N ILE A 578 -13.61 -3.12 -5.45
CA ILE A 578 -13.14 -1.82 -4.97
C ILE A 578 -14.28 -0.81 -4.73
N LEU A 579 -15.31 -0.78 -5.57
CA LEU A 579 -16.48 0.09 -5.38
C LEU A 579 -17.22 -0.21 -4.05
N ALA A 580 -17.32 -1.48 -3.66
CA ALA A 580 -17.92 -1.86 -2.38
C ALA A 580 -17.03 -1.43 -1.21
N ALA A 581 -15.71 -1.61 -1.33
CA ALA A 581 -14.75 -1.18 -0.32
C ALA A 581 -14.77 0.34 -0.10
N ILE A 582 -14.83 1.16 -1.17
CA ILE A 582 -14.93 2.62 -1.07
C ILE A 582 -16.20 3.02 -0.31
N ARG A 583 -17.37 2.48 -0.72
CA ARG A 583 -18.66 2.79 -0.05
C ARG A 583 -18.66 2.35 1.41
N MET A 584 -18.07 1.20 1.71
CA MET A 584 -17.97 0.72 3.10
C MET A 584 -17.09 1.65 3.94
N LEU A 585 -15.93 2.05 3.41
CA LEU A 585 -15.04 2.98 4.10
C LEU A 585 -15.70 4.35 4.32
N ASP A 586 -16.30 4.93 3.29
CA ASP A 586 -17.02 6.22 3.38
C ASP A 586 -18.11 6.18 4.47
N ASN A 587 -18.91 5.10 4.50
CA ASN A 587 -19.93 4.90 5.53
C ASN A 587 -19.36 4.79 6.95
N ILE A 588 -18.25 4.06 7.13
CA ILE A 588 -17.57 3.93 8.42
C ILE A 588 -17.06 5.30 8.88
N LEU A 589 -16.35 6.03 8.00
CA LEU A 589 -15.77 7.33 8.31
C LEU A 589 -16.85 8.36 8.68
N ARG A 590 -17.94 8.46 7.92
CA ARG A 590 -19.07 9.37 8.24
C ARG A 590 -19.70 9.09 9.60
N ARG A 591 -19.85 7.82 9.96
CA ARG A 591 -20.41 7.41 11.26
C ARG A 591 -19.44 7.75 12.39
N MET A 592 -18.16 7.46 12.21
CA MET A 592 -17.12 7.66 13.22
C MET A 592 -16.74 9.13 13.44
N GLN A 593 -16.84 9.97 12.40
CA GLN A 593 -16.63 11.43 12.45
C GLN A 593 -17.43 12.13 13.56
N LYS A 594 -18.61 11.61 13.89
CA LYS A 594 -19.45 12.17 14.95
C LYS A 594 -19.01 11.77 16.36
N HIS A 595 -18.22 10.72 16.49
CA HIS A 595 -17.73 10.16 17.75
C HIS A 595 -16.27 10.54 18.05
N HIS A 596 -15.48 10.85 17.04
CA HIS A 596 -14.08 11.20 17.21
C HIS A 596 -13.68 12.32 16.26
N PHE A 597 -12.73 13.13 16.70
CA PHE A 597 -11.95 14.01 15.83
C PHE A 597 -10.48 13.71 16.04
N LYS A 598 -9.86 13.11 15.03
CA LYS A 598 -8.53 12.49 15.16
C LYS A 598 -8.48 11.60 16.42
N LYS A 599 -7.50 11.80 17.31
CA LYS A 599 -7.39 11.05 18.57
C LYS A 599 -8.32 11.52 19.70
N THR A 600 -9.11 12.57 19.49
CA THR A 600 -9.98 13.14 20.52
C THR A 600 -11.40 12.56 20.41
N PRO A 601 -11.88 11.80 21.41
CA PRO A 601 -13.30 11.43 21.48
C PRO A 601 -14.18 12.68 21.58
N ARG A 602 -15.31 12.65 20.88
CA ARG A 602 -16.39 13.63 20.95
C ARG A 602 -17.60 12.94 21.58
N MET A 603 -17.97 13.41 22.77
CA MET A 603 -19.10 12.88 23.53
C MET A 603 -20.39 13.52 23.03
N ARG A 604 -20.80 13.19 21.80
CA ARG A 604 -22.12 13.59 21.29
C ARG A 604 -23.23 12.90 22.08
N GLU A 605 -24.39 13.54 22.10
CA GLU A 605 -25.62 12.92 22.61
C GLU A 605 -25.86 11.55 21.94
N LEU A 606 -26.19 10.54 22.75
CA LEU A 606 -26.43 9.18 22.28
C LEU A 606 -27.84 9.09 21.71
N SER A 607 -28.03 8.43 20.57
CA SER A 607 -29.32 8.42 19.88
C SER A 607 -30.47 7.85 20.72
N PHE A 608 -30.17 6.91 21.63
CA PHE A 608 -31.15 6.27 22.50
C PHE A 608 -31.48 7.07 23.78
N SER A 609 -30.78 8.19 24.06
CA SER A 609 -31.12 9.03 25.22
C SER A 609 -32.46 9.77 25.04
N LYS A 610 -33.04 9.75 23.83
CA LYS A 610 -34.34 10.35 23.52
C LYS A 610 -35.49 9.33 23.39
N ASP A 611 -35.19 8.03 23.36
CA ASP A 611 -36.19 6.96 23.25
C ASP A 611 -36.76 6.54 24.62
N SER A 612 -36.53 7.35 25.66
CA SER A 612 -36.89 7.08 27.06
C SER A 612 -37.88 8.10 27.63
N ASN A 613 -38.87 8.53 26.83
CA ASN A 613 -40.04 9.30 27.28
C ASN A 613 -41.32 8.76 26.65
#